data_AF-A0A4Y2KQ50-F1
#
_entry.id   AF-A0A4Y2KQ50-F1
#
_cell.length_a   1.000
_cell.length_b   1.000
_cell.length_c   1.000
_cell.angle_alpha   90.00
_cell.angle_beta   90.00
_cell.angle_gamma   90.00
#
_symmetry.space_group_name_H-M   'P 1'
#
loop_
_entity.id
_entity.type
_entity.pdbx_description
1 polymer ?
#
loop_
_entity_poly.entity_id
_entity_poly.type
_entity_poly.pdbx_seq_one_letter_code
_entity_poly.pdbx_strand_id
1 'polypeptide(L)'
;MNKYYDCCRYKDGSRLLEEKENPRIRMHARTLTISKATEADAGEYTCVIEMAGLSYPFADHLGSRIKVTYPARVEKFPRQIRPILNRNLNLECEVQGFPVPRVSWFVDGFPIEEFRLNDSRYDAVDNPQGMPGSVLFIQDVDYEDNRQITCTTDNIDGADETTAQLAVRAINLKWSLWWLAASPGPPGLKLDSTKEFAVNLGLVRESNVFLSVWSRK
;
A
#
# COMPACT_ATOMS: atom_id res chain seq x y z
N MET A 1 -45.11 -25.23 -26.72
CA MET A 1 -43.80 -25.82 -26.34
C MET A 1 -42.93 -24.71 -25.78
N ASN A 2 -42.89 -24.54 -24.45
CA ASN A 2 -42.04 -23.56 -23.79
C ASN A 2 -40.59 -24.06 -23.82
N LYS A 3 -39.79 -23.54 -24.75
CA LYS A 3 -38.34 -23.74 -24.71
C LYS A 3 -37.78 -22.75 -23.69
N TYR A 4 -37.40 -23.26 -22.53
CA TYR A 4 -36.83 -22.50 -21.43
C TYR A 4 -35.51 -21.85 -21.88
N TYR A 5 -35.39 -20.55 -21.66
CA TYR A 5 -34.14 -19.80 -21.82
C TYR A 5 -33.54 -19.70 -20.43
N ASP A 6 -32.49 -20.46 -20.15
CA ASP A 6 -31.81 -20.41 -18.86
C ASP A 6 -30.78 -19.26 -18.86
N CYS A 7 -30.70 -18.51 -17.75
CA CYS A 7 -29.89 -17.30 -17.63
C CYS A 7 -28.61 -17.52 -16.82
N CYS A 8 -27.63 -16.63 -17.03
CA CYS A 8 -26.40 -16.43 -16.23
C CYS A 8 -25.94 -17.64 -15.44
N ARG A 9 -25.18 -18.52 -16.10
CA ARG A 9 -24.69 -19.75 -15.49
C ARG A 9 -23.22 -19.69 -15.07
N TYR A 10 -22.49 -18.65 -15.46
CA TYR A 10 -21.05 -18.57 -15.23
C TYR A 10 -20.66 -17.26 -14.56
N LYS A 11 -19.73 -17.35 -13.62
CA LYS A 11 -19.00 -16.23 -13.00
C LYS A 11 -17.51 -16.49 -13.20
N ASP A 12 -16.81 -15.55 -13.84
CA ASP A 12 -15.37 -15.64 -14.12
C ASP A 12 -14.99 -16.97 -14.81
N GLY A 13 -15.85 -17.44 -15.73
CA GLY A 13 -15.70 -18.71 -16.46
C GLY A 13 -16.10 -19.96 -15.68
N SER A 14 -16.37 -19.86 -14.37
CA SER A 14 -16.80 -20.99 -13.53
C SER A 14 -18.32 -21.08 -13.41
N ARG A 15 -18.88 -22.29 -13.47
CA ARG A 15 -20.34 -22.48 -13.34
C ARG A 15 -20.80 -22.08 -11.93
N LEU A 16 -21.84 -21.27 -11.84
CA LEU A 16 -22.47 -20.88 -10.58
C LEU A 16 -23.11 -22.10 -9.90
N LEU A 17 -22.90 -22.22 -8.59
CA LEU A 17 -23.47 -23.27 -7.76
C LEU A 17 -25.00 -23.18 -7.73
N GLU A 18 -25.68 -24.33 -7.66
CA GLU A 18 -27.15 -24.36 -7.62
C GLU A 18 -27.69 -23.75 -6.30
N GLU A 19 -28.97 -23.34 -6.29
CA GLU A 19 -29.63 -22.75 -5.10
C GLU A 19 -29.52 -23.65 -3.86
N LYS A 20 -29.43 -24.96 -4.04
CA LYS A 20 -29.23 -25.94 -2.97
C LYS A 20 -27.88 -25.82 -2.27
N GLU A 21 -26.85 -25.36 -2.98
CA GLU A 21 -25.48 -25.23 -2.50
C GLU A 21 -25.20 -23.81 -2.01
N ASN A 22 -25.85 -22.79 -2.58
CA ASN A 22 -25.81 -21.42 -2.10
C ASN A 22 -27.21 -20.78 -2.08
N PRO A 23 -27.88 -20.69 -0.92
CA PRO A 23 -29.25 -20.18 -0.82
C PRO A 23 -29.37 -18.69 -1.11
N ARG A 24 -28.25 -17.94 -1.20
CA ARG A 24 -28.26 -16.53 -1.59
C ARG A 24 -28.50 -16.36 -3.09
N ILE A 25 -28.15 -17.36 -3.89
CA ILE A 25 -28.20 -17.34 -5.35
C ILE A 25 -29.48 -18.02 -5.81
N ARG A 26 -30.31 -17.28 -6.53
CA ARG A 26 -31.54 -17.78 -7.14
C ARG A 26 -31.50 -17.56 -8.64
N MET A 27 -31.66 -18.65 -9.38
CA MET A 27 -31.77 -18.64 -10.84
C MET A 27 -33.20 -18.99 -11.21
N HIS A 28 -33.92 -18.03 -11.81
CA HIS A 28 -35.28 -18.25 -12.26
C HIS A 28 -35.50 -17.65 -13.65
N ALA A 29 -35.76 -18.53 -14.63
CA ALA A 29 -35.92 -18.17 -16.04
C ALA A 29 -34.75 -17.31 -16.56
N ARG A 30 -34.99 -16.02 -16.83
CA ARG A 30 -33.99 -15.09 -17.39
C ARG A 30 -33.36 -14.17 -16.33
N THR A 31 -33.47 -14.53 -15.06
CA THR A 31 -33.03 -13.68 -13.95
C THR A 31 -32.15 -14.46 -12.97
N LEU A 32 -30.96 -13.91 -12.73
CA LEU A 32 -30.08 -14.29 -11.64
C LEU A 32 -30.23 -13.26 -10.52
N THR A 33 -30.59 -13.72 -9.33
CA THR A 33 -30.70 -12.88 -8.13
C THR A 33 -29.69 -13.34 -7.11
N ILE A 34 -28.85 -12.42 -6.64
CA ILE A 34 -27.93 -12.64 -5.53
C ILE A 34 -28.40 -11.76 -4.37
N SER A 35 -28.92 -12.39 -3.32
CA SER A 35 -29.37 -11.69 -2.12
C SER A 35 -28.19 -11.39 -1.19
N LYS A 36 -28.19 -10.19 -0.59
CA LYS A 36 -27.09 -9.71 0.27
C LYS A 36 -25.74 -9.84 -0.45
N ALA A 37 -25.64 -9.19 -1.60
CA ALA A 37 -24.41 -9.18 -2.39
C ALA A 37 -23.25 -8.60 -1.57
N THR A 38 -22.09 -9.22 -1.73
CA THR A 38 -20.82 -8.90 -1.08
C THR A 38 -19.77 -8.65 -2.15
N GLU A 39 -18.60 -8.12 -1.77
CA GLU A 39 -17.48 -7.91 -2.69
C GLU A 39 -17.00 -9.21 -3.35
N ALA A 40 -17.18 -10.36 -2.67
CA ALA A 40 -16.91 -11.69 -3.22
C ALA A 40 -17.85 -12.09 -4.37
N ASP A 41 -18.98 -11.40 -4.54
CA ASP A 41 -19.90 -11.59 -5.66
C ASP A 41 -19.52 -10.70 -6.87
N ALA A 42 -18.49 -9.85 -6.77
CA ALA A 42 -17.96 -9.11 -7.92
C ALA A 42 -17.26 -10.04 -8.92
N GLY A 43 -17.36 -9.73 -10.22
CA GLY A 43 -16.82 -10.55 -11.30
C GLY A 43 -17.54 -10.37 -12.62
N GLU A 44 -17.14 -11.12 -13.64
CA GLU A 44 -17.80 -11.16 -14.94
C GLU A 44 -18.82 -12.31 -14.99
N TYR A 45 -20.09 -11.95 -15.12
CA TYR A 45 -21.20 -12.88 -15.26
C TYR A 45 -21.56 -13.07 -16.71
N THR A 46 -21.61 -14.32 -17.16
CA THR A 46 -21.97 -14.67 -18.55
C THR A 46 -23.31 -15.41 -18.59
N CYS A 47 -24.25 -14.84 -19.34
CA CYS A 47 -25.53 -15.46 -19.67
C CYS A 47 -25.40 -16.31 -20.92
N VAL A 48 -25.57 -17.62 -20.81
CA VAL A 48 -25.50 -18.52 -21.97
C VAL A 48 -26.88 -19.09 -22.24
N ILE A 49 -27.38 -18.92 -23.47
CA ILE A 49 -28.65 -19.50 -23.90
C ILE A 49 -28.41 -20.94 -24.33
N GLU A 50 -28.92 -21.89 -23.57
CA GLU A 50 -28.87 -23.31 -23.94
C GLU A 50 -30.11 -23.68 -24.76
N MET A 51 -29.95 -23.83 -26.08
CA MET A 51 -30.99 -24.42 -26.92
C MET A 51 -30.89 -25.94 -26.89
N ALA A 52 -31.98 -26.62 -26.53
CA ALA A 52 -32.06 -28.08 -26.59
C ALA A 52 -31.66 -28.60 -27.99
N GLY A 53 -30.50 -29.25 -28.08
CA GLY A 53 -29.97 -29.87 -29.30
C GLY A 53 -28.68 -29.26 -29.88
N LEU A 54 -28.16 -28.15 -29.33
CA LEU A 54 -26.85 -27.61 -29.71
C LEU A 54 -25.85 -27.83 -28.56
N SER A 55 -24.88 -28.72 -28.77
CA SER A 55 -23.76 -28.93 -27.84
C SER A 55 -22.68 -27.86 -28.05
N TYR A 56 -22.06 -27.42 -26.96
CA TYR A 56 -20.84 -26.58 -26.94
C TYR A 56 -19.78 -27.19 -27.89
N PRO A 57 -19.20 -26.45 -28.85
CA PRO A 57 -18.52 -25.16 -28.62
C PRO A 57 -19.02 -23.98 -29.49
N PHE A 58 -20.16 -24.09 -30.16
CA PHE A 58 -20.69 -23.01 -31.02
C PHE A 58 -21.37 -21.86 -30.25
N ALA A 59 -21.37 -21.91 -28.91
CA ALA A 59 -22.06 -20.97 -28.02
C ALA A 59 -21.19 -19.77 -27.59
N ASP A 60 -20.03 -19.55 -28.23
CA ASP A 60 -19.07 -18.54 -27.76
C ASP A 60 -19.51 -17.07 -27.91
N HIS A 61 -20.67 -16.77 -28.54
CA HIS A 61 -21.03 -15.38 -28.86
C HIS A 61 -22.51 -14.98 -28.73
N LEU A 62 -23.40 -15.85 -28.25
CA LEU A 62 -24.84 -15.53 -28.10
C LEU A 62 -25.27 -15.19 -26.67
N GLY A 63 -24.30 -14.81 -25.84
CA GLY A 63 -24.50 -14.51 -24.43
C GLY A 63 -24.17 -13.07 -24.06
N SER A 64 -25.00 -12.45 -23.21
CA SER A 64 -24.67 -11.15 -22.61
C SER A 64 -23.68 -11.32 -21.46
N ARG A 65 -22.74 -10.40 -21.35
CA ARG A 65 -21.78 -10.31 -20.24
C ARG A 65 -22.12 -9.12 -19.37
N ILE A 66 -22.14 -9.32 -18.06
CA ILE A 66 -22.40 -8.28 -17.07
C ILE A 66 -21.24 -8.29 -16.10
N LYS A 67 -20.64 -7.12 -15.86
CA LYS A 67 -19.60 -6.97 -14.84
C LYS A 67 -20.25 -6.45 -13.56
N VAL A 68 -20.11 -7.21 -12.48
CA VAL A 68 -20.49 -6.77 -11.14
C VAL A 68 -19.24 -6.22 -10.47
N THR A 69 -19.33 -5.00 -9.98
CA THR A 69 -18.20 -4.18 -9.53
C THR A 69 -18.49 -3.53 -8.18
N TYR A 70 -17.45 -3.02 -7.52
CA TYR A 70 -17.56 -2.31 -6.23
C TYR A 70 -16.49 -1.23 -6.12
N PRO A 71 -16.75 -0.13 -5.38
CA PRO A 71 -15.90 1.05 -5.37
C PRO A 71 -14.52 0.78 -4.77
N ALA A 72 -13.53 1.55 -5.25
CA ALA A 72 -12.20 1.58 -4.65
C ALA A 72 -12.24 2.14 -3.22
N ARG A 73 -11.51 1.50 -2.30
CA ARG A 73 -11.42 1.87 -0.89
C ARG A 73 -10.04 1.61 -0.32
N VAL A 74 -9.62 2.46 0.61
CA VAL A 74 -8.42 2.22 1.41
C VAL A 74 -8.79 1.34 2.60
N GLU A 75 -8.24 0.13 2.65
CA GLU A 75 -8.45 -0.80 3.76
C GLU A 75 -7.57 -0.44 4.95
N LYS A 76 -6.29 -0.20 4.68
CA LYS A 76 -5.31 0.00 5.74
C LYS A 76 -4.20 0.94 5.32
N PHE A 77 -4.12 2.03 6.08
CA PHE A 77 -3.03 3.00 6.01
C PHE A 77 -2.82 3.66 7.37
N PRO A 78 -1.59 3.75 7.89
CA PRO A 78 -1.32 4.31 9.20
C PRO A 78 -1.51 5.83 9.21
N ARG A 79 -2.19 6.40 10.22
CA ARG A 79 -2.32 7.86 10.38
C ARG A 79 -1.00 8.58 10.68
N GLN A 80 -0.02 7.86 11.24
CA GLN A 80 1.30 8.40 11.54
C GLN A 80 2.36 7.34 11.24
N ILE A 81 3.40 7.76 10.52
CA ILE A 81 4.53 6.92 10.13
C ILE A 81 5.78 7.50 10.77
N ARG A 82 6.66 6.64 11.28
CA ARG A 82 7.84 7.06 12.04
C ARG A 82 9.11 6.49 11.41
N PRO A 83 9.54 7.02 10.25
CA PRO A 83 10.73 6.54 9.57
C PRO A 83 11.99 6.90 10.37
N ILE A 84 13.07 6.17 10.10
CA ILE A 84 14.37 6.40 10.72
C ILE A 84 15.21 7.25 9.75
N LEU A 85 15.85 8.29 10.28
CA LEU A 85 16.76 9.15 9.54
C LEU A 85 17.85 8.35 8.81
N ASN A 86 18.19 8.74 7.58
CA ASN A 86 19.19 8.11 6.70
C ASN A 86 18.90 6.63 6.41
N ARG A 87 17.63 6.23 6.43
CA ARG A 87 17.17 4.91 6.00
C ARG A 87 16.14 5.07 4.91
N ASN A 88 16.04 4.05 4.06
CA ASN A 88 15.00 4.01 3.05
C ASN A 88 13.66 3.64 3.71
N LEU A 89 12.59 4.18 3.16
CA LEU A 89 11.22 3.94 3.61
C LEU A 89 10.40 3.39 2.45
N ASN A 90 9.64 2.34 2.72
CA ASN A 90 8.63 1.80 1.81
C ASN A 90 7.27 1.92 2.51
N LEU A 91 6.33 2.60 1.87
CA LEU A 91 4.97 2.79 2.38
C LEU A 91 3.99 2.13 1.43
N GLU A 92 3.32 1.10 1.92
CA GLU A 92 2.28 0.42 1.18
C GLU A 92 0.91 1.00 1.56
N CYS A 93 0.10 1.29 0.56
CA CYS A 93 -1.30 1.64 0.72
C CYS A 93 -2.14 0.41 0.35
N GLU A 94 -2.70 -0.27 1.37
CA GLU A 94 -3.55 -1.44 1.15
C GLU A 94 -4.93 -0.96 0.70
N VAL A 95 -5.29 -1.28 -0.55
CA VAL A 95 -6.55 -0.87 -1.19
C VAL A 95 -7.34 -2.08 -1.68
N GLN A 96 -8.65 -1.93 -1.77
CA GLN A 96 -9.57 -2.91 -2.37
C GLN A 96 -10.48 -2.22 -3.39
N GLY A 97 -11.01 -3.00 -4.32
CA GLY A 97 -11.89 -2.53 -5.37
C GLY A 97 -11.93 -3.49 -6.55
N PHE A 98 -13.06 -3.55 -7.25
CA PHE A 98 -13.15 -4.25 -8.52
C PHE A 98 -13.95 -3.42 -9.52
N PRO A 99 -13.41 -3.05 -10.70
CA PRO A 99 -12.11 -3.44 -11.25
C PRO A 99 -10.92 -2.96 -10.40
N VAL A 100 -9.74 -3.59 -10.60
CA VAL A 100 -8.51 -3.29 -9.85
C VAL A 100 -8.29 -1.77 -9.79
N PRO A 101 -8.21 -1.16 -8.58
CA PRO A 101 -8.08 0.29 -8.45
C PRO A 101 -6.73 0.80 -8.95
N ARG A 102 -6.69 2.08 -9.27
CA ARG A 102 -5.44 2.84 -9.37
C ARG A 102 -5.08 3.39 -8.00
N VAL A 103 -3.78 3.47 -7.69
CA VAL A 103 -3.26 4.19 -6.53
C VAL A 103 -2.40 5.36 -7.01
N SER A 104 -2.59 6.52 -6.40
CA SER A 104 -1.79 7.73 -6.63
C SER A 104 -1.32 8.30 -5.31
N TRP A 105 -0.12 8.90 -5.31
CA TRP A 105 0.51 9.46 -4.11
C TRP A 105 0.65 10.96 -4.20
N PHE A 106 0.48 11.62 -3.05
CA PHE A 106 0.65 13.06 -2.91
C PHE A 106 1.52 13.37 -1.69
N VAL A 107 2.44 14.32 -1.85
CA VAL A 107 3.30 14.85 -0.79
C VAL A 107 2.94 16.31 -0.57
N ASP A 108 2.44 16.65 0.61
CA ASP A 108 1.89 17.97 0.95
C ASP A 108 0.85 18.48 -0.08
N GLY A 109 0.09 17.55 -0.66
CA GLY A 109 -0.95 17.82 -1.67
C GLY A 109 -0.46 17.89 -3.12
N PHE A 110 0.84 17.77 -3.38
CA PHE A 110 1.38 17.73 -4.74
C PHE A 110 1.52 16.29 -5.24
N PRO A 111 1.15 15.99 -6.51
CA PRO A 111 1.36 14.67 -7.10
C PRO A 111 2.83 14.24 -7.01
N ILE A 112 3.05 12.97 -6.75
CA ILE A 112 4.40 12.41 -6.59
C ILE A 112 5.28 12.65 -7.82
N GLU A 113 4.71 12.66 -9.02
CA GLU A 113 5.42 12.90 -10.27
C GLU A 113 5.99 14.31 -10.34
N GLU A 114 5.25 15.31 -9.86
CA GLU A 114 5.71 16.70 -9.75
C GLU A 114 6.75 16.85 -8.64
N PHE A 115 6.51 16.20 -7.50
CA PHE A 115 7.42 16.25 -6.36
C PHE A 115 8.80 15.66 -6.68
N ARG A 116 8.80 14.52 -7.39
CA ARG A 116 10.02 13.80 -7.80
C ARG A 116 10.94 14.62 -8.71
N LEU A 117 10.41 15.60 -9.45
CA LEU A 117 11.23 16.51 -10.25
C LEU A 117 12.14 17.38 -9.39
N ASN A 118 11.70 17.70 -8.16
CA ASN A 118 12.47 18.50 -7.21
C ASN A 118 13.30 17.63 -6.27
N ASP A 119 12.79 16.44 -5.92
CA ASP A 119 13.48 15.49 -5.04
C ASP A 119 13.41 14.06 -5.59
N SER A 120 14.48 13.63 -6.24
CA SER A 120 14.54 12.31 -6.90
C SER A 120 14.59 11.13 -5.93
N ARG A 121 14.61 11.35 -4.61
CA ARG A 121 14.56 10.27 -3.61
C ARG A 121 13.17 9.64 -3.51
N TYR A 122 12.14 10.36 -3.95
CA TYR A 122 10.75 9.93 -3.92
C TYR A 122 10.40 9.17 -5.21
N ASP A 123 9.80 8.00 -5.08
CA ASP A 123 9.30 7.24 -6.24
C ASP A 123 8.05 6.43 -5.89
N ALA A 124 7.13 6.29 -6.84
CA ALA A 124 5.97 5.42 -6.69
C ALA A 124 6.18 4.17 -7.54
N VAL A 125 6.12 3.01 -6.91
CA VAL A 125 6.38 1.71 -7.54
C VAL A 125 5.18 0.79 -7.39
N ASP A 126 5.02 -0.10 -8.37
CA ASP A 126 3.98 -1.12 -8.37
C ASP A 126 4.25 -2.18 -7.30
N ASN A 127 3.21 -2.65 -6.64
CA ASN A 127 3.32 -3.80 -5.76
C ASN A 127 3.43 -5.09 -6.59
N PRO A 128 4.29 -6.05 -6.22
CA PRO A 128 4.36 -7.37 -6.86
C PRO A 128 3.02 -8.12 -6.97
N GLN A 129 1.99 -7.75 -6.20
CA GLN A 129 0.62 -8.29 -6.33
C GLN A 129 -0.18 -7.72 -7.52
N GLY A 130 0.38 -6.80 -8.30
CA GLY A 130 -0.25 -6.26 -9.52
C GLY A 130 -1.17 -5.06 -9.28
N MET A 131 -1.07 -4.40 -8.11
CA MET A 131 -1.66 -3.08 -7.90
C MET A 131 -0.66 -1.99 -8.32
N PRO A 132 -0.94 -1.25 -9.41
CA PRO A 132 -0.02 -0.25 -9.91
C PRO A 132 0.12 0.92 -8.93
N GLY A 133 1.37 1.34 -8.68
CA GLY A 133 1.73 2.49 -7.86
C GLY A 133 1.45 2.36 -6.36
N SER A 134 1.12 1.18 -5.82
CA SER A 134 0.63 1.08 -4.44
C SER A 134 1.72 1.17 -3.36
N VAL A 135 2.99 1.35 -3.74
CA VAL A 135 4.11 1.53 -2.80
C VAL A 135 4.83 2.85 -3.07
N LEU A 136 4.89 3.72 -2.07
CA LEU A 136 5.74 4.91 -2.07
C LEU A 136 7.10 4.58 -1.47
N PHE A 137 8.15 4.83 -2.24
CA PHE A 137 9.55 4.71 -1.85
C PHE A 137 10.15 6.08 -1.55
N ILE A 138 10.85 6.21 -0.43
CA ILE A 138 11.65 7.39 -0.09
C ILE A 138 13.06 6.92 0.26
N GLN A 139 14.04 7.30 -0.54
CA GLN A 139 15.45 7.02 -0.27
C GLN A 139 16.03 7.98 0.77
N ASP A 140 16.93 7.48 1.63
CA ASP A 140 17.74 8.30 2.52
C ASP A 140 16.93 9.38 3.27
N VAL A 141 15.95 8.95 4.07
CA VAL A 141 14.98 9.84 4.74
C VAL A 141 15.68 10.96 5.53
N ASP A 142 15.25 12.20 5.31
CA ASP A 142 15.72 13.43 5.95
C ASP A 142 14.66 13.95 6.96
N TYR A 143 15.05 14.84 7.87
CA TYR A 143 14.11 15.61 8.69
C TYR A 143 13.19 16.52 7.87
N GLU A 144 13.59 16.93 6.67
CA GLU A 144 12.72 17.68 5.75
C GLU A 144 11.55 16.85 5.22
N ASP A 145 11.57 15.52 5.40
CA ASP A 145 10.49 14.59 5.06
C ASP A 145 9.40 14.51 6.15
N ASN A 146 9.44 15.35 7.20
CA ASN A 146 8.35 15.47 8.20
C ASN A 146 7.10 16.15 7.60
N ARG A 147 6.50 15.47 6.63
CA ARG A 147 5.47 15.98 5.72
C ARG A 147 4.20 15.15 5.80
N GLN A 148 3.17 15.62 5.10
CA GLN A 148 1.92 14.93 4.97
C GLN A 148 1.93 14.09 3.69
N ILE A 149 1.70 12.78 3.82
CA ILE A 149 1.64 11.84 2.70
C ILE A 149 0.21 11.37 2.54
N THR A 150 -0.38 11.62 1.37
CA THR A 150 -1.73 11.18 1.04
C THR A 150 -1.65 10.08 -0.03
N CYS A 151 -2.35 8.99 0.23
CA CYS A 151 -2.64 7.95 -0.76
C CYS A 151 -4.08 8.14 -1.22
N THR A 152 -4.30 8.19 -2.52
CA THR A 152 -5.64 8.19 -3.12
C THR A 152 -5.82 6.94 -3.95
N THR A 153 -7.04 6.40 -3.98
CA THR A 153 -7.39 5.27 -4.83
C THR A 153 -8.71 5.51 -5.54
N ASP A 154 -8.80 5.06 -6.79
CA ASP A 154 -10.00 5.22 -7.60
C ASP A 154 -10.25 4.04 -8.56
N ASN A 155 -11.52 3.79 -8.83
CA ASN A 155 -11.99 2.97 -9.93
C ASN A 155 -13.29 3.55 -10.51
N ILE A 156 -13.92 2.82 -11.44
CA ILE A 156 -15.13 3.30 -12.14
C ILE A 156 -16.34 3.56 -11.22
N ASP A 157 -16.36 3.00 -10.02
CA ASP A 157 -17.49 3.05 -9.10
C ASP A 157 -17.26 3.98 -7.91
N GLY A 158 -16.03 4.41 -7.66
CA GLY A 158 -15.73 5.31 -6.56
C GLY A 158 -14.26 5.59 -6.36
N ALA A 159 -14.00 6.55 -5.49
CA ALA A 159 -12.67 6.93 -5.05
C ALA A 159 -12.65 7.10 -3.53
N ASP A 160 -11.47 6.92 -2.95
CA ASP A 160 -11.21 7.06 -1.54
C ASP A 160 -9.80 7.63 -1.32
N GLU A 161 -9.57 8.28 -0.18
CA GLU A 161 -8.28 8.86 0.15
C GLU A 161 -7.97 8.75 1.64
N THR A 162 -6.68 8.71 1.94
CA THR A 162 -6.19 8.61 3.31
C THR A 162 -4.88 9.36 3.44
N THR A 163 -4.60 9.84 4.65
CA THR A 163 -3.45 10.69 4.89
C THR A 163 -2.70 10.32 6.16
N ALA A 164 -1.38 10.34 6.06
CA ALA A 164 -0.46 10.07 7.15
C ALA A 164 0.50 11.24 7.38
N GLN A 165 0.86 11.45 8.65
CA GLN A 165 1.97 12.33 9.00
C GLN A 165 3.27 11.53 9.12
N LEU A 166 4.31 11.95 8.41
CA LEU A 166 5.68 11.47 8.65
C LEU A 166 6.28 12.18 9.87
N ALA A 167 6.80 11.40 10.80
CA ALA A 167 7.47 11.85 12.02
C ALA A 167 8.84 11.15 12.16
N VAL A 168 9.82 11.72 11.48
CA VAL A 168 11.19 11.21 11.33
C VAL A 168 11.89 11.12 12.68
N ARG A 169 12.59 10.01 12.92
CA ARG A 169 13.31 9.74 14.16
C ARG A 169 14.79 9.58 13.91
N ALA A 170 15.60 10.15 14.81
CA ALA A 170 17.04 9.92 14.84
C ALA A 170 17.37 8.46 15.17
N ILE A 171 18.46 7.95 14.61
CA ILE A 171 19.05 6.69 15.05
C ILE A 171 19.56 6.88 16.48
N ASN A 172 19.01 6.10 17.41
CA ASN A 172 19.49 6.10 18.79
C ASN A 172 20.79 5.30 18.87
N LEU A 173 21.94 5.98 18.79
CA LEU A 173 23.29 5.38 18.83
C LEU A 173 23.75 4.96 20.25
N LYS A 174 22.85 4.88 21.24
CA LYS A 174 23.22 4.58 22.65
C LYS A 174 24.00 3.28 22.86
N TRP A 175 23.95 2.34 21.91
CA TRP A 175 24.63 1.04 21.98
C TRP A 175 26.04 1.01 21.35
N SER A 176 26.44 2.03 20.56
CA SER A 176 27.78 2.07 19.94
C SER A 176 28.82 2.91 20.71
N LEU A 177 28.39 3.67 21.73
CA LEU A 177 29.30 4.48 22.56
C LEU A 177 29.91 3.72 23.76
N TRP A 178 29.40 2.53 24.12
CA TRP A 178 29.99 1.72 25.20
C TRP A 178 31.35 1.11 24.83
N TRP A 179 31.61 0.88 23.53
CA TRP A 179 32.92 0.44 23.03
C TRP A 179 34.00 1.54 23.13
N LEU A 180 33.63 2.80 22.87
CA LEU A 180 34.57 3.93 22.97
C LEU A 180 34.99 4.20 24.42
N ALA A 181 34.08 4.02 25.38
CA ALA A 181 34.38 4.19 26.80
C ALA A 181 35.21 3.04 27.41
N ALA A 182 35.22 1.86 26.77
CA ALA A 182 35.91 0.67 27.25
C ALA A 182 37.27 0.41 26.57
N SER A 183 37.69 1.28 25.65
CA SER A 183 38.99 1.14 24.98
C SER A 183 40.11 1.58 25.94
N PRO A 184 41.15 0.74 26.19
CA PRO A 184 42.29 1.15 27.02
C PRO A 184 42.94 2.38 26.38
N GLY A 185 42.94 3.50 27.09
CA GLY A 185 43.60 4.72 26.62
C GLY A 185 45.09 4.47 26.37
N PRO A 186 45.74 5.24 25.48
CA PRO A 186 47.17 5.10 25.22
C PRO A 186 47.95 5.24 26.54
N PRO A 187 49.00 4.42 26.75
CA PRO A 187 49.76 4.43 27.99
C PRO A 187 50.37 5.82 28.23
N GLY A 188 49.96 6.47 29.33
CA GLY A 188 50.50 7.77 29.77
C GLY A 188 49.46 8.87 30.05
N LEU A 189 48.20 8.70 29.67
CA LEU A 189 47.14 9.66 29.99
C LEU A 189 46.52 9.35 31.36
N LYS A 190 46.94 10.11 32.39
CA LYS A 190 46.23 10.14 33.68
C LYS A 190 44.94 10.95 33.50
N LEU A 191 43.81 10.26 33.43
CA LEU A 191 42.50 10.89 33.58
C LEU A 191 42.36 11.35 35.03
N ASP A 192 42.26 12.67 35.21
CA ASP A 192 41.98 13.30 36.49
C ASP A 192 40.51 13.08 36.82
N SER A 193 40.25 12.27 37.86
CA SER A 193 38.90 11.89 38.30
C SER A 193 38.08 13.05 38.87
N THR A 194 38.65 14.25 38.99
CA THR A 194 37.97 15.43 39.51
C THR A 194 37.40 16.35 38.43
N LYS A 195 37.62 16.06 37.13
CA LYS A 195 37.17 16.91 36.03
C LYS A 195 35.92 16.35 35.35
N GLU A 196 34.85 17.16 35.33
CA GLU A 196 33.68 16.88 34.52
C GLU A 196 34.00 17.11 33.03
N PHE A 197 33.89 16.04 32.24
CA PHE A 197 33.99 16.11 30.78
C PHE A 197 32.57 16.18 30.21
N ALA A 198 32.22 17.30 29.58
CA ALA A 198 30.96 17.45 28.85
C ALA A 198 31.17 17.13 27.37
N VAL A 199 30.43 16.17 26.84
CA VAL A 199 30.40 15.86 25.40
C VAL A 199 29.24 16.62 24.79
N ASN A 200 29.53 17.66 24.00
CA ASN A 200 28.50 18.34 23.22
C ASN A 200 28.36 17.64 21.87
N LEU A 201 27.20 17.02 21.64
CA LEU A 201 26.81 16.50 20.33
C LEU A 201 26.24 17.68 19.52
N GLY A 202 27.09 18.34 18.75
CA GLY A 202 26.66 19.34 17.77
C GLY A 202 26.11 18.65 16.53
N LEU A 203 24.85 18.92 16.18
CA LEU A 203 24.31 18.58 14.86
C LEU A 203 24.65 19.72 13.89
N VAL A 204 25.48 19.46 12.87
CA VAL A 204 25.59 20.30 11.67
C VAL A 204 25.69 19.40 10.45
N ARG A 205 25.05 19.85 9.36
CA ARG A 205 24.89 19.21 8.05
C ARG A 205 26.19 18.60 7.50
N GLU A 206 26.02 17.55 6.70
CA GLU A 206 27.05 16.77 6.00
C GLU A 206 27.77 15.72 6.85
N SER A 207 27.09 14.58 7.05
CA SER A 207 27.61 13.20 7.19
C SER A 207 28.75 12.88 8.17
N ASN A 208 29.28 13.85 8.90
CA ASN A 208 30.41 13.70 9.82
C ASN A 208 29.99 14.12 11.23
N VAL A 209 30.15 13.20 12.18
CA VAL A 209 29.97 13.49 13.61
C VAL A 209 31.30 13.97 14.16
N PHE A 210 31.40 15.25 14.53
CA PHE A 210 32.57 15.78 15.22
C PHE A 210 32.38 15.62 16.74
N LEU A 211 33.28 14.87 17.38
CA LEU A 211 33.41 14.81 18.82
C LEU A 211 34.36 15.93 19.27
N SER A 212 33.83 16.94 19.96
CA SER A 212 34.67 17.94 20.63
C SER A 212 34.67 17.69 22.13
N VAL A 213 35.85 17.41 22.68
CA VAL A 213 36.06 17.18 24.11
C VAL A 213 36.72 18.42 24.70
N TRP A 214 36.05 19.06 25.66
CA TRP A 214 36.59 20.23 26.35
C TRP A 214 36.72 19.92 27.84
N SER A 215 37.87 20.25 28.42
CA SER A 215 38.03 20.32 29.88
C SER A 215 37.51 21.67 30.33
N ARG A 216 36.52 21.70 31.23
CA ARG A 216 36.34 22.89 32.06
C ARG A 216 37.58 23.02 32.97
N LYS A 217 38.10 24.23 33.10
CA LYS A 217 39.11 24.55 34.13
C LYS A 217 38.41 24.69 35.48
#